data_AF-A0A498LCX0-F1
#
_entry.id   AF-A0A498LCX0-F1
#
_cell.length_a   1.000
_cell.length_b   1.000
_cell.length_c   1.000
_cell.angle_alpha   90.00
_cell.angle_beta   90.00
_cell.angle_gamma   90.00
#
_symmetry.space_group_name_H-M   'P 1'
#
loop_
_entity.id
_entity.type
_entity.pdbx_description
1 polymer ?
#
loop_
_entity_poly.entity_id
_entity_poly.type
_entity_poly.pdbx_seq_one_letter_code
_entity_poly.pdbx_strand_id
1 'polypeptide(L)'
;MVILWWSQPTSTNQNTSENFRETEEMSQSKQTKKTLADHRKSLQDLKKSYEESKEPEKQQIWQIIKDELQVILKKYSLDFSKEQMKIFNDPIHGHIALHPLLVKIIDTPQFQRLRHLKQLGGTYLVYPGASHNRFEHSIG
;
A
#
# COMPACT_ATOMS: atom_id res chain seq x y z
N MET A 1 -27.14 -3.67 -62.72
CA MET A 1 -28.46 -3.87 -62.08
C MET A 1 -28.17 -4.37 -60.66
N VAL A 2 -28.23 -3.59 -59.57
CA VAL A 2 -29.37 -2.82 -58.96
C VAL A 2 -30.40 -3.88 -58.49
N ILE A 3 -30.81 -4.11 -57.23
CA ILE A 3 -31.23 -3.30 -56.03
C ILE A 3 -31.19 -4.27 -54.80
N LEU A 4 -30.59 -4.02 -53.60
CA LEU A 4 -30.93 -3.20 -52.41
C LEU A 4 -32.17 -3.61 -51.54
N TRP A 5 -31.91 -3.80 -50.22
CA TRP A 5 -32.77 -3.60 -49.02
C TRP A 5 -33.92 -4.61 -48.70
N TRP A 6 -34.14 -5.11 -47.47
CA TRP A 6 -34.29 -4.53 -46.10
C TRP A 6 -33.77 -5.55 -45.05
N SER A 7 -33.28 -5.24 -43.85
CA SER A 7 -33.98 -4.57 -42.75
C SER A 7 -33.02 -4.31 -41.57
N GLN A 8 -33.18 -3.18 -40.89
CA GLN A 8 -32.35 -2.72 -39.77
C GLN A 8 -32.48 -3.61 -38.51
N PRO A 9 -31.46 -3.68 -37.62
CA PRO A 9 -31.69 -4.08 -36.24
C PRO A 9 -32.33 -2.90 -35.49
N THR A 10 -33.53 -3.15 -34.97
CA THR A 10 -34.27 -2.25 -34.10
C THR A 10 -33.49 -1.99 -32.81
N SER A 11 -33.42 -0.72 -32.44
CA SER A 11 -33.02 -0.24 -31.12
C SER A 11 -34.00 -0.76 -30.06
N THR A 12 -33.64 -1.83 -29.35
CA THR A 12 -34.35 -2.24 -28.13
C THR A 12 -33.35 -2.63 -27.04
N ASN A 13 -33.12 -1.66 -26.17
CA ASN A 13 -32.84 -1.79 -24.74
C ASN A 13 -31.60 -2.60 -24.28
N GLN A 14 -30.41 -2.05 -24.53
CA GLN A 14 -29.18 -2.43 -23.81
C GLN A 14 -29.20 -1.99 -22.32
N ASN A 15 -30.10 -1.06 -21.95
CA ASN A 15 -30.15 -0.49 -20.60
C ASN A 15 -30.65 -1.47 -19.52
N THR A 16 -31.35 -2.55 -19.85
CA THR A 16 -31.93 -3.46 -18.84
C THR A 16 -30.95 -4.52 -18.32
N SER A 17 -29.98 -4.96 -19.12
CA SER A 17 -28.97 -5.94 -18.70
C SER A 17 -27.77 -5.32 -17.98
N GLU A 18 -27.43 -4.07 -18.31
CA GLU A 18 -26.40 -3.30 -17.59
C GLU A 18 -26.91 -2.83 -16.22
N ASN A 19 -28.17 -2.34 -16.14
CA ASN A 19 -28.78 -2.01 -14.84
C ASN A 19 -28.90 -3.22 -13.91
N PHE A 20 -29.16 -4.42 -14.43
CA PHE A 20 -29.25 -5.63 -13.58
C PHE A 20 -27.89 -6.02 -13.01
N ARG A 21 -26.82 -5.98 -13.83
CA ARG A 21 -25.44 -6.23 -13.38
C ARG A 21 -24.92 -5.16 -12.41
N GLU A 22 -25.19 -3.89 -12.66
CA GLU A 22 -24.84 -2.80 -11.73
C GLU A 22 -25.59 -2.92 -10.40
N THR A 23 -26.87 -3.35 -10.41
CA THR A 23 -27.61 -3.57 -9.17
C THR A 23 -27.08 -4.78 -8.37
N GLU A 24 -26.62 -5.84 -9.04
CA GLU A 24 -25.99 -7.00 -8.39
C GLU A 24 -24.60 -6.65 -7.84
N GLU A 25 -23.75 -5.95 -8.60
CA GLU A 25 -22.43 -5.50 -8.12
C GLU A 25 -22.55 -4.47 -6.99
N MET A 26 -23.52 -3.56 -7.09
CA MET A 26 -23.80 -2.58 -6.04
C MET A 26 -24.44 -3.23 -4.80
N SER A 27 -25.21 -4.32 -4.97
CA SER A 27 -25.73 -5.14 -3.87
C SER A 27 -24.61 -5.94 -3.18
N GLN A 28 -23.73 -6.59 -3.94
CA GLN A 28 -22.56 -7.31 -3.42
C GLN A 28 -21.55 -6.35 -2.76
N SER A 29 -21.34 -5.15 -3.32
CA SER A 29 -20.52 -4.09 -2.72
C SER A 29 -21.11 -3.59 -1.39
N LYS A 30 -22.45 -3.45 -1.30
CA LYS A 30 -23.14 -3.09 -0.05
C LYS A 30 -23.06 -4.21 0.98
N GLN A 31 -23.17 -5.46 0.54
CA GLN A 31 -23.12 -6.63 1.42
C GLN A 31 -21.70 -6.85 1.98
N THR A 32 -20.66 -6.75 1.14
CA THR A 32 -19.25 -6.79 1.58
C THR A 32 -18.87 -5.64 2.51
N LYS A 33 -19.35 -4.41 2.23
CA LYS A 33 -19.15 -3.25 3.13
C LYS A 33 -19.83 -3.43 4.49
N LYS A 34 -21.04 -4.01 4.51
CA LYS A 34 -21.76 -4.36 5.75
C LYS A 34 -20.99 -5.41 6.55
N THR A 35 -20.52 -6.48 5.88
CA THR A 35 -19.70 -7.53 6.50
C THR A 35 -18.38 -6.99 7.08
N LEU A 36 -17.70 -6.07 6.39
CA LEU A 36 -16.47 -5.43 6.89
C LEU A 36 -16.72 -4.56 8.13
N ALA A 37 -17.85 -3.86 8.19
CA ALA A 37 -18.25 -3.08 9.35
C ALA A 37 -18.52 -3.97 10.58
N ASP A 38 -19.14 -5.14 10.35
CA ASP A 38 -19.41 -6.13 11.40
C ASP A 38 -18.10 -6.73 11.95
N HIS A 39 -17.13 -7.06 11.08
CA HIS A 39 -15.80 -7.53 11.50
C HIS A 39 -15.05 -6.45 12.31
N ARG A 40 -15.11 -5.18 11.88
CA ARG A 40 -14.51 -4.06 12.61
C ARG A 40 -15.11 -3.92 14.01
N LYS A 41 -16.43 -4.10 14.15
CA LYS A 41 -17.13 -4.04 15.43
C LYS A 41 -16.71 -5.21 16.34
N SER A 42 -16.67 -6.42 15.81
CA SER A 42 -16.21 -7.61 16.55
C SER A 42 -14.76 -7.46 17.05
N LEU A 43 -13.86 -6.88 16.25
CA LEU A 43 -12.48 -6.58 16.68
C LEU A 43 -12.42 -5.52 17.78
N GLN A 44 -13.29 -4.51 17.72
CA GLN A 44 -13.40 -3.49 18.77
C GLN A 44 -13.93 -4.09 20.07
N ASP A 45 -14.91 -4.99 19.99
CA ASP A 45 -15.48 -5.68 21.15
C ASP A 45 -14.46 -6.65 21.77
N LEU A 46 -13.65 -7.34 20.97
CA LEU A 46 -12.53 -8.16 21.45
C LEU A 46 -11.44 -7.32 22.12
N LYS A 47 -11.07 -6.19 21.49
CA LYS A 47 -10.11 -5.25 22.09
C LYS A 47 -10.63 -4.71 23.42
N LYS A 48 -11.91 -4.35 23.48
CA LYS A 48 -12.57 -3.87 24.69
C LYS A 48 -12.65 -4.95 25.76
N SER A 49 -13.02 -6.18 25.41
CA SER A 49 -13.02 -7.32 26.33
C SER A 49 -11.62 -7.62 26.89
N TYR A 50 -10.60 -7.50 26.05
CA TYR A 50 -9.20 -7.59 26.48
C TYR A 50 -8.82 -6.45 27.44
N GLU A 51 -9.21 -5.21 27.14
CA GLU A 51 -8.96 -4.03 27.98
C GLU A 51 -9.76 -4.03 29.29
N GLU A 52 -10.96 -4.64 29.32
CA GLU A 52 -11.80 -4.81 30.51
C GLU A 52 -11.31 -5.96 31.40
N SER A 53 -10.67 -6.98 30.83
CA SER A 53 -10.05 -8.11 31.54
C SER A 53 -8.74 -7.76 32.26
N LYS A 54 -8.60 -6.49 32.69
CA LYS A 54 -7.43 -5.82 33.29
C LYS A 54 -7.01 -6.44 34.63
N GLU A 55 -6.73 -7.74 34.65
CA GLU A 55 -6.06 -8.44 35.73
C GLU A 55 -4.72 -7.74 35.97
N PRO A 56 -4.44 -7.28 37.20
CA PRO A 56 -3.22 -6.53 37.52
C PRO A 56 -1.96 -7.32 37.15
N GLU A 57 -2.02 -8.66 37.17
CA GLU A 57 -0.94 -9.55 36.78
C GLU A 57 -0.60 -9.46 35.28
N LYS A 58 -1.60 -9.40 34.39
CA LYS A 58 -1.37 -9.24 32.94
C LYS A 58 -0.80 -7.87 32.62
N GLN A 59 -1.19 -6.83 33.36
CA GLN A 59 -0.62 -5.50 33.22
C GLN A 59 0.84 -5.46 33.69
N GLN A 60 1.17 -6.14 34.79
CA GLN A 60 2.56 -6.29 35.26
C GLN A 60 3.41 -7.05 34.24
N ILE A 61 2.92 -8.17 33.70
CA ILE A 61 3.62 -8.94 32.66
C ILE A 61 3.82 -8.09 31.41
N TRP A 62 2.80 -7.37 30.96
CA TRP A 62 2.90 -6.45 29.82
C TRP A 62 3.94 -5.36 30.05
N GLN A 63 4.04 -4.84 31.28
CA GLN A 63 5.03 -3.84 31.63
C GLN A 63 6.46 -4.41 31.62
N ILE A 64 6.66 -5.61 32.18
CA ILE A 64 7.94 -6.33 32.13
C ILE A 64 8.37 -6.57 30.68
N ILE A 65 7.46 -7.09 29.84
CA ILE A 65 7.74 -7.34 28.43
C ILE A 65 8.11 -6.05 27.70
N LYS A 66 7.37 -4.96 27.95
CA LYS A 66 7.71 -3.65 27.39
C LYS A 66 9.11 -3.21 27.79
N ASP A 67 9.45 -3.32 29.07
CA ASP A 67 10.74 -2.88 29.58
C ASP A 67 11.89 -3.70 29.01
N GLU A 68 11.73 -5.03 28.89
CA GLU A 68 12.71 -5.89 28.22
C GLU A 68 12.88 -5.56 26.74
N LEU A 69 11.77 -5.36 26.02
CA LEU A 69 11.81 -4.96 24.61
C LEU A 69 12.50 -3.60 24.44
N GLN A 70 12.25 -2.65 25.34
CA GLN A 70 12.94 -1.35 25.35
C GLN A 70 14.45 -1.50 25.55
N VAL A 71 14.89 -2.38 26.47
CA VAL A 71 16.30 -2.68 26.68
C VAL A 71 16.94 -3.27 25.42
N ILE A 72 16.27 -4.23 24.77
CA ILE A 72 16.74 -4.87 23.54
C ILE A 72 16.85 -3.84 22.41
N LEU A 73 15.81 -3.03 22.19
CA LEU A 73 15.80 -2.00 21.15
C LEU A 73 16.93 -0.99 21.35
N LYS A 74 17.16 -0.57 22.60
CA LYS A 74 18.25 0.34 22.96
C LYS A 74 19.62 -0.29 22.77
N LYS A 75 19.78 -1.59 23.09
CA LYS A 75 21.02 -2.36 22.86
C LYS A 75 21.42 -2.38 21.39
N TYR A 76 20.45 -2.48 20.47
CA TYR A 76 20.70 -2.44 19.03
C TYR A 76 20.68 -1.03 18.43
N SER A 77 20.58 0.02 19.26
CA SER A 77 20.43 1.41 18.80
C SER A 77 19.28 1.59 17.78
N LEU A 78 18.24 0.75 17.87
CA LEU A 78 17.04 0.78 17.05
C LEU A 78 16.02 1.75 17.65
N ASP A 79 16.46 2.97 17.95
CA ASP A 79 15.59 3.99 18.51
C ASP A 79 15.05 4.88 17.38
N PHE A 80 14.08 4.36 16.64
CA PHE A 80 13.43 5.07 15.52
C PHE A 80 12.49 6.18 15.99
N SER A 81 12.23 6.27 17.31
CA SER A 81 11.31 7.25 17.89
C SER A 81 11.77 8.70 17.72
N LYS A 82 13.07 8.91 17.50
CA LYS A 82 13.72 10.23 17.47
C LYS A 82 14.09 10.71 16.06
N GLU A 83 14.00 9.83 15.07
CA GLU A 83 14.44 10.14 13.72
C GLU A 83 13.29 10.73 12.89
N GLN A 84 13.53 11.87 12.25
CA GLN A 84 12.52 12.55 11.45
C GLN A 84 12.36 11.89 10.08
N MET A 85 11.13 11.88 9.56
CA MET A 85 10.84 11.46 8.19
C MET A 85 11.69 12.27 7.21
N LYS A 86 12.39 11.60 6.29
CA LYS A 86 13.20 12.26 5.28
C LYS A 86 12.40 12.42 4.01
N ILE A 87 12.34 13.65 3.49
CA ILE A 87 11.61 13.94 2.25
C ILE A 87 12.57 13.81 1.07
N PHE A 88 12.24 12.96 0.12
CA PHE A 88 12.90 12.81 -1.17
C PHE A 88 12.07 13.48 -2.25
N ASN A 89 12.74 14.11 -3.22
CA ASN A 89 12.09 14.70 -4.38
C ASN A 89 12.30 13.80 -5.59
N ASP A 90 11.20 13.25 -6.10
CA ASP A 90 11.16 12.39 -7.28
C ASP A 90 10.33 13.07 -8.38
N PRO A 91 10.79 13.11 -9.64
CA PRO A 91 10.05 13.76 -10.74
C PRO A 91 8.72 13.08 -11.10
N ILE A 92 8.49 11.82 -10.72
CA ILE A 92 7.24 11.08 -11.03
C ILE A 92 6.25 11.20 -9.87
N HIS A 93 6.71 10.97 -8.65
CA HIS A 93 5.87 10.91 -7.45
C HIS A 93 5.86 12.22 -6.63
N GLY A 94 6.70 13.20 -6.97
CA GLY A 94 6.85 14.45 -6.23
C GLY A 94 7.61 14.26 -4.92
N HIS A 95 7.04 14.71 -3.81
CA HIS A 95 7.67 14.58 -2.49
C HIS A 95 7.31 13.26 -1.81
N ILE A 96 8.29 12.38 -1.68
CA ILE A 96 8.16 11.09 -1.00
C ILE A 96 8.74 11.21 0.42
N ALA A 97 7.90 11.05 1.45
CA ALA A 97 8.36 11.01 2.84
C ALA A 97 8.73 9.57 3.24
N LEU A 98 10.02 9.34 3.52
CA LEU A 98 10.53 8.03 3.90
C LEU A 98 10.79 7.93 5.41
N HIS A 99 10.41 6.78 5.97
CA HIS A 99 10.70 6.42 7.35
C HIS A 99 12.23 6.29 7.56
N PRO A 100 12.77 6.75 8.70
CA PRO A 100 14.20 6.68 8.99
C PRO A 100 14.84 5.29 8.84
N LEU A 101 14.08 4.24 9.17
CA LEU A 101 14.51 2.85 8.91
C LEU A 101 14.81 2.60 7.43
N LEU A 102 13.94 3.08 6.53
CA LEU A 102 14.15 2.94 5.10
C LEU A 102 15.35 3.76 4.65
N VAL A 103 15.54 4.96 5.20
CA VAL A 103 16.72 5.79 4.92
C VAL A 103 18.01 5.06 5.29
N LYS A 104 18.06 4.40 6.46
CA LYS A 104 19.21 3.58 6.86
C LYS A 104 19.49 2.43 5.89
N ILE A 105 18.44 1.77 5.40
CA ILE A 105 18.56 0.71 4.38
C ILE A 105 19.08 1.28 3.05
N ILE A 106 18.54 2.43 2.64
CA ILE A 106 18.95 3.13 1.41
C ILE A 106 20.42 3.55 1.49
N ASP A 107 20.89 3.97 2.66
CA ASP A 107 22.27 4.40 2.90
C ASP A 107 23.28 3.24 3.00
N THR A 108 22.84 1.99 2.84
CA THR A 108 23.75 0.83 2.75
C THR A 108 24.46 0.76 1.38
N PRO A 109 25.73 0.29 1.31
CA PRO A 109 26.44 0.18 0.04
C PRO A 109 25.76 -0.79 -0.95
N GLN A 110 25.03 -1.79 -0.45
CA GLN A 110 24.28 -2.74 -1.26
C GLN A 110 23.15 -2.05 -2.03
N PHE A 111 22.44 -1.13 -1.38
CA PHE A 111 21.37 -0.36 -2.00
C PHE A 111 21.92 0.77 -2.88
N GLN A 112 22.97 1.47 -2.43
CA GLN A 112 23.64 2.53 -3.21
C GLN A 112 24.24 2.00 -4.52
N ARG A 113 24.57 0.70 -4.61
CA ARG A 113 25.00 0.04 -5.87
C ARG A 113 23.99 0.26 -7.00
N LEU A 114 22.69 0.33 -6.69
CA LEU A 114 21.61 0.50 -7.67
C LEU A 114 21.71 1.81 -8.45
N ARG A 115 22.47 2.82 -7.96
CA ARG A 115 22.72 4.07 -8.69
C ARG A 115 23.52 3.86 -9.98
N HIS A 116 24.30 2.79 -10.05
CA HIS A 116 25.15 2.48 -11.20
C HIS A 116 24.49 1.49 -12.18
N LEU A 117 23.29 1.00 -11.84
CA LEU A 117 22.55 0.06 -12.68
C LEU A 117 21.47 0.79 -13.44
N LYS A 118 21.64 0.89 -14.77
CA LYS A 118 20.64 1.46 -15.68
C LYS A 118 19.36 0.63 -15.63
N GLN A 119 18.21 1.29 -15.52
CA GLN A 119 16.90 0.62 -15.50
C GLN A 119 16.72 -0.22 -16.77
N LEU A 120 17.01 0.38 -17.93
CA LEU A 120 16.81 -0.19 -19.26
C LEU A 120 18.11 -0.67 -19.94
N GLY A 121 19.22 -0.78 -19.19
CA GLY A 121 20.49 -1.30 -19.70
C GLY A 121 21.03 -0.52 -20.92
N GLY A 122 21.28 -1.24 -22.01
CA GLY A 122 21.82 -0.68 -23.26
C GLY A 122 20.87 0.27 -24.00
N THR A 123 19.58 0.30 -23.63
CA THR A 123 18.58 1.20 -24.24
C THR A 123 18.98 2.67 -24.11
N TYR A 124 19.74 3.04 -23.08
CA TYR A 124 20.30 4.39 -22.91
C TYR A 124 21.21 4.84 -24.07
N LEU A 125 21.86 3.90 -24.77
CA LEU A 125 22.73 4.21 -25.92
C LEU A 125 21.92 4.64 -27.16
N VAL A 126 20.66 4.23 -27.26
CA VAL A 126 19.76 4.56 -28.37
C VAL A 126 18.83 5.72 -27.99
N TYR A 127 18.36 5.73 -26.75
CA TYR A 127 17.47 6.74 -26.21
C TYR A 127 18.16 7.48 -25.05
N PRO A 128 18.71 8.69 -25.29
CA PRO A 128 19.44 9.43 -24.26
C PRO A 128 18.57 9.81 -23.06
N GLY A 129 17.23 9.87 -23.24
CA GLY A 129 16.27 10.08 -22.16
C GLY A 129 16.06 8.87 -21.23
N ALA A 130 16.52 7.68 -21.62
CA ALA A 130 16.47 6.46 -20.80
C ALA A 130 17.65 6.38 -19.81
N SER A 131 18.04 7.50 -19.21
CA SER A 131 19.20 7.61 -18.32
C SER A 131 18.94 7.13 -16.88
N HIS A 132 17.68 6.85 -16.57
CA HIS A 132 17.21 6.49 -15.23
C HIS A 132 17.82 5.18 -14.72
N ASN A 133 18.10 5.13 -13.43
CA ASN A 133 18.74 4.03 -12.74
C ASN A 133 17.73 3.25 -11.89
N ARG A 134 18.11 2.03 -11.49
CA ARG A 134 17.32 1.18 -10.60
C ARG A 134 17.12 1.79 -9.21
N PHE A 135 17.96 2.75 -8.81
CA PHE A 135 17.88 3.44 -7.53
C PHE A 135 16.59 4.24 -7.37
N GLU A 136 16.33 5.24 -8.25
CA GLU A 136 15.10 6.05 -8.14
C GLU A 136 13.84 5.19 -8.31
N HIS A 137 13.88 4.18 -9.19
CA HIS A 137 12.78 3.25 -9.38
C HIS A 137 12.54 2.33 -8.17
N SER A 138 13.52 2.09 -7.29
CA SER A 138 13.31 1.32 -6.06
C SER A 138 12.81 2.18 -4.90
N ILE A 139 12.92 3.50 -5.03
CA ILE A 139 12.43 4.48 -4.04
C ILE A 139 11.00 4.89 -4.34
N GLY A 140 10.65 5.09 -5.61
CA GLY A 140 9.29 5.29 -6.07
C GLY A 140 8.47 4.01 -6.01
#